data_AF-A0A925N9D0-F1
#
_entry.id   AF-A0A925N9D0-F1
#
_cell.length_a   1.000
_cell.length_b   1.000
_cell.length_c   1.000
_cell.angle_alpha   90.00
_cell.angle_beta   90.00
_cell.angle_gamma   90.00
#
_symmetry.space_group_name_H-M   'P 1'
#
loop_
_entity.id
_entity.type
_entity.pdbx_description
1 polymer ?
#
loop_
_entity_poly.entity_id
_entity_poly.type
_entity_poly.pdbx_seq_one_letter_code
_entity_poly.pdbx_strand_id
1 'polypeptide(L)' 'MPAATIPSPCVDVCRMHAASGLCEGCWRTLDEIAAWSVSGDDAKRAVWVLIEQRKAAALTPPAP' A
#
# COMPACT_ATOMS: atom_id res chain seq x y z
N MET A 1 16.87 -17.80 0.86
CA MET A 1 15.41 -17.89 1.14
C MET A 1 14.72 -17.19 0.00
N PRO A 2 13.88 -17.86 -0.82
CA PRO A 2 13.32 -17.23 -1.99
C PRO A 2 12.38 -16.10 -1.55
N ALA A 3 12.71 -14.90 -2.00
CA ALA A 3 11.95 -13.69 -1.76
C ALA A 3 10.54 -13.87 -2.33
N ALA A 4 9.53 -13.51 -1.54
CA ALA A 4 8.18 -13.33 -2.04
C ALA A 4 8.25 -12.56 -3.37
N THR A 5 7.70 -13.14 -4.44
CA THR A 5 7.78 -12.60 -5.81
C THR A 5 7.24 -11.18 -5.93
N ILE A 6 6.42 -10.76 -4.96
CA ILE A 6 5.84 -9.42 -4.90
C ILE A 6 6.72 -8.51 -4.03
N PRO A 7 7.42 -7.53 -4.63
CA PRO A 7 8.21 -6.56 -3.88
C PRO A 7 7.29 -5.71 -2.98
N SER A 8 7.78 -5.38 -1.79
CA SER A 8 7.10 -4.43 -0.92
C SER A 8 7.12 -3.04 -1.57
N PRO A 9 5.99 -2.33 -1.64
CA PRO A 9 5.93 -0.95 -2.10
C PRO A 9 6.46 0.04 -1.05
N CYS A 10 7.31 -0.44 -0.12
CA CYS A 10 7.87 0.37 0.96
C CYS A 10 9.07 1.16 0.42
N VAL A 11 9.02 2.48 0.56
CA VAL A 11 10.09 3.39 0.13
C VAL A 11 10.93 3.89 1.32
N ASP A 12 10.92 3.14 2.43
CA ASP A 12 11.52 3.53 3.73
C ASP A 12 10.94 4.83 4.34
N VAL A 13 9.85 5.33 3.79
CA VAL A 13 9.10 6.47 4.32
C VAL A 13 7.89 5.95 5.07
N CYS A 14 7.96 5.94 6.40
CA CYS A 14 6.82 5.65 7.27
C CYS A 14 6.19 6.97 7.76
N ARG A 15 5.37 7.59 6.92
CA ARG A 15 4.61 8.79 7.29
C ARG A 15 3.12 8.53 7.12
N MET A 16 2.38 8.53 8.21
CA MET A 16 0.94 8.26 8.17
C MET A 16 0.16 9.55 7.95
N HIS A 17 -0.70 9.51 6.94
CA HIS A 17 -1.64 10.56 6.66
C HIS A 17 -2.82 10.47 7.64
N ALA A 18 -2.94 11.44 8.55
CA ALA A 18 -3.95 11.42 9.61
C ALA A 18 -5.41 11.43 9.09
N ALA A 19 -5.66 12.01 7.90
CA ALA A 19 -7.02 12.09 7.37
C ALA A 19 -7.47 10.82 6.63
N SER A 20 -6.54 10.00 6.12
CA SER A 20 -6.88 8.78 5.35
C SER A 20 -6.41 7.50 6.04
N GLY A 21 -5.56 7.57 7.07
CA GLY A 21 -5.00 6.41 7.75
C GLY A 21 -4.03 5.60 6.87
N LEU A 22 -3.55 6.19 5.78
CA LEU A 22 -2.65 5.57 4.82
C LEU A 22 -1.24 6.15 4.96
N CYS A 23 -0.22 5.34 4.71
CA CYS A 23 1.14 5.81 4.62
C CYS A 23 1.32 6.64 3.34
N GLU A 24 1.84 7.87 3.43
CA GLU A 24 2.09 8.74 2.28
C GLU A 24 3.15 8.18 1.33
N GLY A 25 4.06 7.34 1.83
CA GLY A 25 5.09 6.68 1.03
C GLY A 25 4.56 5.46 0.29
N CYS A 26 4.06 4.47 1.03
CA CYS A 26 3.66 3.18 0.45
C CYS A 26 2.17 3.06 0.15
N TRP A 27 1.34 4.04 0.51
CA TRP A 27 -0.12 4.08 0.29
C TRP A 27 -0.86 2.89 0.90
N ARG A 28 -0.30 2.32 1.97
CA ARG A 28 -0.84 1.20 2.73
C ARG A 28 -1.24 1.62 4.13
N THR A 29 -2.22 0.93 4.70
CA THR A 29 -2.56 1.06 6.12
C THR A 29 -1.52 0.37 7.00
N LEU A 30 -1.50 0.75 8.29
CA LEU A 30 -0.69 0.08 9.31
C LEU A 30 -0.97 -1.44 9.38
N ASP A 31 -2.24 -1.83 9.30
CA ASP A 31 -2.68 -3.21 9.36
C ASP A 31 -2.09 -4.03 8.20
N GLU A 32 -2.18 -3.49 6.98
CA GLU A 32 -1.56 -4.09 5.81
C GLU A 32 -0.04 -4.22 5.95
N ILE A 33 0.64 -3.20 6.50
CA ILE A 33 2.09 -3.23 6.73
C ILE A 33 2.45 -4.32 7.75
N ALA A 34 1.72 -4.41 8.86
CA ALA A 34 1.91 -5.44 9.88
C ALA A 34 1.63 -6.85 9.34
N ALA A 35 0.57 -7.00 8.54
CA ALA A 35 0.19 -8.25 7.92
C ALA A 35 1.10 -8.65 6.74
N TRP A 36 1.96 -7.76 6.21
CA TRP A 36 2.73 -8.01 4.99
C TRP A 36 3.69 -9.21 5.11
N SER A 37 4.35 -9.34 6.25
CA SER A 37 5.30 -10.44 6.51
C SER A 37 4.61 -11.80 6.57
N VAL A 38 3.33 -11.84 6.97
CA VAL A 38 2.51 -13.05 7.05
C VAL A 38 1.58 -13.23 5.84
N SER A 39 1.50 -12.24 4.97
CA SER A 39 0.66 -12.28 3.76
C SER A 39 1.24 -13.19 2.70
N GLY A 40 0.39 -14.07 2.16
CA GLY A 40 0.69 -14.86 0.96
C GLY A 40 0.72 -13.99 -0.30
N ASP A 41 1.23 -14.54 -1.39
CA ASP A 41 1.41 -13.83 -2.67
C ASP A 41 0.10 -13.25 -3.23
N ASP A 42 -1.02 -13.94 -3.03
CA ASP A 42 -2.36 -13.48 -3.46
C ASP A 42 -2.79 -12.21 -2.70
N ALA A 43 -2.66 -12.21 -1.38
CA ALA A 43 -2.95 -11.06 -0.54
C ALA A 43 -2.01 -9.88 -0.87
N LYS A 44 -0.72 -10.15 -1.11
CA LYS A 44 0.24 -9.12 -1.53
C LYS A 44 -0.13 -8.50 -2.88
N ARG A 45 -0.66 -9.30 -3.81
CA ARG A 45 -1.15 -8.83 -5.11
C ARG A 45 -2.41 -7.99 -4.97
N ALA A 46 -3.35 -8.40 -4.12
CA ALA A 46 -4.55 -7.60 -3.82
C ALA A 46 -4.19 -6.23 -3.24
N VAL A 47 -3.24 -6.19 -2.30
CA VAL A 47 -2.69 -4.94 -1.74
C VAL A 47 -2.12 -4.03 -2.84
N TRP A 48 -1.36 -4.59 -3.78
CA TRP A 48 -0.82 -3.81 -4.90
C TRP A 48 -1.92 -3.17 -5.76
N VAL A 49 -2.98 -3.91 -6.06
CA VAL A 49 -4.15 -3.38 -6.77
C VAL A 49 -4.82 -2.26 -5.97
N LEU A 50 -4.99 -2.43 -4.66
CA LEU A 50 -5.54 -1.39 -3.78
C LEU A 50 -4.67 -0.12 -3.76
N ILE A 51 -3.35 -0.26 -3.74
CA ILE A 51 -2.43 0.88 -3.80
C ILE A 51 -2.58 1.66 -5.10
N GLU A 52 -2.63 0.95 -6.23
CA GLU A 52 -2.84 1.58 -7.54
C GLU A 52 -4.20 2.29 -7.60
N GLN A 53 -5.26 1.69 -7.06
CA GLN A 53 -6.58 2.33 -6.93
C GLN A 53 -6.53 3.58 -6.04
N ARG A 54 -5.85 3.51 -4.89
CA ARG A 54 -5.68 4.65 -3.97
C ARG A 54 -4.90 5.78 -4.62
N LYS A 55 -3.83 5.46 -5.34
CA LYS A 55 -3.04 6.43 -6.13
C LYS A 55 -3.88 7.06 -7.24
N ALA A 56 -4.65 6.26 -7.98
CA ALA A 56 -5.53 6.76 -9.04
C ALA A 56 -6.63 7.68 -8.48
N ALA A 57 -7.20 7.33 -7.32
CA ALA A 57 -8.17 8.17 -6.62
C ALA A 57 -7.55 9.48 -6.11
N ALA A 58 -6.30 9.46 -5.65
CA ALA A 58 -5.58 10.65 -5.23
C ALA A 58 -5.12 11.54 -6.40
N LEU A 59 -4.80 10.94 -7.57
CA LEU A 59 -4.40 11.65 -8.78
C LEU A 59 -5.61 12.23 -9.54
N THR A 60 -6.81 11.70 -9.34
CA THR A 60 -8.02 12.25 -9.93
C THR A 60 -8.49 13.43 -9.07
N PRO A 61 -8.27 14.70 -9.47
CA PRO A 61 -8.97 15.79 -8.80
C PRO A 61 -10.47 15.55 -8.98
N PRO A 62 -11.31 15.73 -7.95
CA PRO A 62 -12.76 15.74 -8.15
C PRO A 62 -13.06 16.82 -9.19
N ALA A 63 -13.48 16.40 -10.39
CA ALA A 63 -14.02 17.32 -11.38
C ALA A 63 -15.27 17.99 -10.78
N PRO A 64 -15.41 19.32 -10.92
CA PRO A 64 -16.52 20.09 -10.35
C PRO A 64 -17.88 19.67 -10.92
#